data_AF-A0A2D6F1D3-F1
#
_entry.id   AF-A0A2D6F1D3-F1
#
_cell.length_a   1.000
_cell.length_b   1.000
_cell.length_c   1.000
_cell.angle_alpha   90.00
_cell.angle_beta   90.00
_cell.angle_gamma   90.00
#
_symmetry.space_group_name_H-M   'P 1'
#
loop_
_entity.id
_entity.type
_entity.pdbx_description
1 polymer ?
#
loop_
_entity_poly.entity_id
_entity_poly.type
_entity_poly.pdbx_seq_one_letter_code
_entity_poly.pdbx_strand_id
1 'polypeptide(L)'
;MGLFRKKEFIQKQEFNLLHERLHGAFSKVRMDFTEVLKQMTTFKKNNQNLSHESTILGARISALEGKIDFLQKTFLNFQNSTSIPKLESAEQIAHEEEGPEIDYFQQLTQTQLAIMGTLLKLIMISKKKWISVKSIANEYYPNNDYRNVKGILSQYTGILLEFNLIKKKTIGLLMYTALTQTGEKFCKENSEKLLSLVKDLKSHQVD
;
A
#
# COMPACT_ATOMS: atom_id res chain seq x y z
N MET A 1 -17.88 -98.69 5.06
CA MET A 1 -17.00 -97.79 4.28
C MET A 1 -17.49 -96.34 4.16
N GLY A 2 -18.75 -95.97 4.48
CA GLY A 2 -19.26 -94.61 4.24
C GLY A 2 -18.80 -93.50 5.22
N LEU A 3 -18.38 -93.86 6.44
CA LEU A 3 -18.02 -92.87 7.48
C LEU A 3 -16.70 -92.14 7.22
N PHE A 4 -15.74 -92.79 6.55
CA PHE A 4 -14.44 -92.19 6.23
C PHE A 4 -14.56 -91.10 5.15
N ARG A 5 -15.35 -91.34 4.10
CA ARG A 5 -15.61 -90.35 3.05
C ARG A 5 -16.32 -89.10 3.56
N LYS A 6 -17.17 -89.24 4.59
CA LYS A 6 -17.87 -88.10 5.20
C LYS A 6 -16.91 -87.19 6.00
N LYS A 7 -15.93 -87.77 6.70
CA LYS A 7 -14.90 -87.00 7.43
C LYS A 7 -13.97 -86.21 6.49
N GLU A 8 -13.53 -86.83 5.40
CA GLU A 8 -12.69 -86.16 4.39
C GLU A 8 -13.44 -85.00 3.70
N PHE A 9 -14.73 -85.20 3.43
CA PHE A 9 -15.56 -84.14 2.83
C PHE A 9 -15.74 -82.93 3.77
N ILE A 10 -15.98 -83.18 5.06
CA ILE A 10 -16.12 -82.11 6.06
C ILE A 10 -14.79 -81.35 6.24
N GLN A 11 -13.66 -82.07 6.34
CA GLN A 11 -12.34 -81.43 6.44
C GLN A 11 -12.02 -80.56 5.22
N LYS A 12 -12.40 -81.00 4.01
CA LYS A 12 -12.21 -80.21 2.79
C LYS A 12 -13.06 -78.94 2.79
N GLN A 13 -14.29 -78.99 3.29
CA GLN A 13 -15.13 -77.80 3.41
C GLN A 13 -14.57 -76.81 4.45
N GLU A 14 -14.15 -77.29 5.61
CA GLU A 14 -13.53 -76.45 6.65
C GLU A 14 -12.23 -75.80 6.16
N PHE A 15 -11.41 -76.55 5.44
CA PHE A 15 -10.18 -76.04 4.82
C PHE A 15 -10.49 -74.93 3.79
N ASN A 16 -11.47 -75.14 2.91
CA ASN A 16 -11.86 -74.14 1.92
C ASN A 16 -12.39 -72.86 2.58
N LEU A 17 -13.21 -73.00 3.63
CA LEU A 17 -13.76 -71.87 4.37
C LEU A 17 -12.67 -71.11 5.13
N LEU A 18 -11.68 -71.80 5.69
CA LEU A 18 -10.50 -71.17 6.28
C LEU A 18 -9.65 -70.45 5.21
N HIS A 19 -9.46 -71.07 4.04
CA HIS A 19 -8.73 -70.50 2.92
C HIS A 19 -9.38 -69.21 2.41
N GLU A 20 -10.70 -69.20 2.24
CA GLU A 20 -11.46 -68.00 1.85
C GLU A 20 -11.35 -66.89 2.89
N ARG A 21 -11.45 -67.23 4.19
CA ARG A 21 -11.30 -66.25 5.28
C ARG A 21 -9.89 -65.66 5.32
N LEU A 22 -8.87 -66.49 5.18
CA LEU A 22 -7.47 -66.05 5.12
C LEU A 22 -7.25 -65.15 3.90
N HIS A 23 -7.71 -65.57 2.73
CA HIS A 23 -7.60 -64.78 1.51
C HIS A 23 -8.31 -63.42 1.65
N GLY A 24 -9.50 -63.41 2.23
CA GLY A 24 -10.24 -62.18 2.55
C GLY A 24 -9.48 -61.26 3.52
N ALA A 25 -8.86 -61.83 4.57
CA ALA A 25 -8.06 -61.07 5.52
C ALA A 25 -6.79 -60.49 4.86
N PHE A 26 -6.05 -61.28 4.08
CA PHE A 26 -4.87 -60.80 3.35
C PHE A 26 -5.23 -59.74 2.31
N SER A 27 -6.38 -59.86 1.64
CA SER A 27 -6.86 -58.85 0.71
C SER A 27 -7.15 -57.52 1.42
N LYS A 28 -7.78 -57.56 2.60
CA LYS A 28 -8.02 -56.36 3.42
C LYS A 28 -6.72 -55.72 3.88
N VAL A 29 -5.79 -56.51 4.43
CA VAL A 29 -4.47 -56.01 4.85
C VAL A 29 -3.73 -55.35 3.67
N ARG A 30 -3.79 -55.96 2.48
CA ARG A 30 -3.18 -55.39 1.27
C ARG A 30 -3.82 -54.05 0.87
N MET A 31 -5.15 -53.95 0.96
CA MET A 31 -5.85 -52.70 0.70
C MET A 31 -5.45 -51.61 1.70
N ASP A 32 -5.39 -51.94 2.99
CA ASP A 32 -4.99 -51.02 4.05
C ASP A 32 -3.56 -50.52 3.83
N PHE A 33 -2.62 -51.41 3.49
CA PHE A 33 -1.25 -51.03 3.12
C PHE A 33 -1.21 -50.08 1.93
N THR A 34 -2.06 -50.31 0.92
CA THR A 34 -2.13 -49.46 -0.26
C THR A 34 -2.63 -48.05 0.08
N GLU A 35 -3.63 -47.96 0.95
CA GLU A 35 -4.16 -46.68 1.41
C GLU A 35 -3.13 -45.92 2.28
N VAL A 36 -2.41 -46.62 3.16
CA VAL A 36 -1.31 -46.03 3.95
C VAL A 36 -0.20 -45.49 3.04
N LEU A 37 0.19 -46.23 2.00
CA LEU A 37 1.19 -45.78 1.02
C LEU A 37 0.70 -44.53 0.26
N LYS A 38 -0.58 -44.48 -0.10
CA LYS A 38 -1.20 -43.31 -0.74
C LYS A 38 -1.21 -42.09 0.18
N GLN A 39 -1.49 -42.28 1.47
CA GLN A 39 -1.43 -41.21 2.45
C GLN A 39 0.01 -40.72 2.66
N MET A 40 1.00 -41.61 2.76
CA MET A 40 2.41 -41.24 2.87
C MET A 40 2.90 -40.44 1.67
N THR A 41 2.54 -40.84 0.45
CA THR A 41 2.93 -40.11 -0.77
C THR A 41 2.29 -38.72 -0.83
N THR A 42 1.02 -38.60 -0.43
CA THR A 42 0.32 -37.31 -0.32
C THR A 42 0.98 -36.41 0.73
N PHE A 43 1.31 -36.96 1.89
CA PHE A 43 2.00 -36.22 2.96
C PHE A 43 3.38 -35.73 2.51
N LYS A 44 4.15 -36.56 1.81
CA LYS A 44 5.46 -36.17 1.24
C LYS A 44 5.33 -35.02 0.25
N LYS A 45 4.33 -35.07 -0.65
CA LYS A 45 4.07 -34.01 -1.62
C LYS A 45 3.67 -32.70 -0.94
N ASN A 46 2.81 -32.75 0.08
CA ASN A 46 2.40 -31.57 0.83
C ASN A 46 3.58 -30.94 1.60
N ASN A 47 4.46 -31.75 2.19
CA ASN A 47 5.67 -31.24 2.85
C ASN A 47 6.66 -30.60 1.87
N GLN A 48 6.79 -31.13 0.66
CA GLN A 48 7.60 -30.49 -0.39
C GLN A 48 7.04 -29.12 -0.78
N ASN A 49 5.72 -29.01 -0.92
CA ASN A 49 5.07 -27.73 -1.20
C ASN A 49 5.28 -26.72 -0.06
N LEU A 50 5.13 -27.16 1.20
CA LEU A 50 5.39 -26.32 2.38
C LEU A 50 6.85 -25.87 2.47
N SER A 51 7.80 -26.74 2.13
CA SER A 51 9.22 -26.39 2.05
C SER A 51 9.49 -25.32 0.98
N HIS A 52 8.82 -25.42 -0.17
CA HIS A 52 8.97 -24.43 -1.23
C HIS A 52 8.35 -23.07 -0.83
N GLU A 53 7.17 -23.08 -0.21
CA GLU A 53 6.51 -21.88 0.30
C GLU A 53 7.35 -21.20 1.40
N SER A 54 7.91 -21.99 2.32
CA SER A 54 8.83 -21.48 3.35
C SER A 54 10.08 -20.82 2.74
N THR A 55 10.62 -21.39 1.66
CA THR A 55 11.77 -20.82 0.94
C THR A 55 11.39 -19.48 0.28
N ILE A 56 10.21 -19.39 -0.34
CA ILE A 56 9.70 -18.16 -0.95
C ILE A 56 9.45 -17.08 0.11
N LEU A 57 8.87 -17.45 1.25
CA LEU A 57 8.65 -16.55 2.37
C LEU A 57 9.98 -16.05 2.95
N GLY A 58 10.97 -16.93 3.10
CA GLY A 58 12.33 -16.54 3.50
C GLY A 58 12.95 -15.52 2.55
N ALA A 59 12.87 -15.75 1.24
CA ALA A 59 13.37 -14.80 0.24
C ALA A 59 12.64 -13.43 0.32
N ARG A 60 11.32 -13.44 0.57
CA ARG A 60 10.54 -12.21 0.78
C ARG A 60 10.94 -11.46 2.05
N ILE A 61 11.17 -12.18 3.14
CA ILE A 61 11.62 -11.59 4.41
C ILE A 61 13.00 -10.94 4.20
N SER A 62 13.96 -11.64 3.61
CA SER A 62 15.28 -11.06 3.33
C SER A 62 15.21 -9.84 2.40
N ALA A 63 14.30 -9.84 1.42
CA ALA A 63 14.10 -8.66 0.57
C ALA A 63 13.48 -7.47 1.33
N LEU A 64 12.62 -7.73 2.33
CA LEU A 64 12.06 -6.69 3.19
C LEU A 64 13.10 -6.16 4.18
N GLU A 65 13.89 -7.04 4.79
CA GLU A 65 15.02 -6.67 5.64
C GLU A 65 16.00 -5.76 4.90
N GLY A 66 16.37 -6.11 3.67
CA GLY A 66 17.22 -5.25 2.84
C GLY A 66 16.63 -3.86 2.55
N LYS A 67 15.31 -3.75 2.38
CA LYS A 67 14.63 -2.45 2.24
C LYS A 67 14.63 -1.66 3.54
N ILE A 68 14.44 -2.33 4.68
CA ILE A 68 14.49 -1.69 6.00
C ILE A 68 15.91 -1.16 6.26
N ASP A 69 16.94 -1.96 6.01
CA ASP A 69 18.34 -1.54 6.13
C ASP A 69 18.65 -0.34 5.24
N PHE A 70 18.15 -0.34 3.99
CA PHE A 70 18.30 0.81 3.09
C PHE A 70 17.62 2.06 3.65
N LEU A 71 16.40 1.94 4.17
CA LEU A 71 15.69 3.06 4.78
C LEU A 71 16.40 3.56 6.04
N GLN A 72 16.92 2.67 6.88
CA GLN A 72 17.71 3.03 8.06
C GLN A 72 19.00 3.76 7.69
N LYS A 73 19.74 3.28 6.69
CA LYS A 73 20.94 3.95 6.17
C LYS A 73 20.61 5.32 5.59
N THR A 74 19.51 5.42 4.83
CA THR A 74 19.04 6.70 4.28
C THR A 74 18.65 7.67 5.38
N PHE A 75 17.96 7.19 6.41
CA PHE A 75 17.57 7.98 7.57
C PHE A 75 18.77 8.44 8.39
N LEU A 76 19.75 7.57 8.64
CA LEU A 76 21.00 7.92 9.30
C LEU A 76 21.81 8.94 8.50
N ASN A 77 21.87 8.82 7.17
CA ASN A 77 22.49 9.83 6.31
C ASN A 77 21.74 11.16 6.35
N PHE A 78 20.41 11.13 6.49
CA PHE A 78 19.60 12.33 6.70
C PHE A 78 19.90 12.97 8.07
N GLN A 79 20.02 12.17 9.13
CA GLN A 79 20.40 12.64 10.46
C GLN A 79 21.83 13.21 10.49
N ASN A 80 22.80 12.53 9.86
CA ASN A 80 24.20 12.93 9.85
C ASN A 80 24.51 14.08 8.88
N SER A 81 23.68 14.28 7.84
CA SER A 81 23.73 15.51 7.03
C SER A 81 23.07 16.71 7.73
N THR A 82 22.55 16.52 8.94
CA THR A 82 22.18 17.60 9.86
C THR A 82 23.40 18.14 10.62
N SER A 83 24.51 18.42 9.93
CA SER A 83 25.30 19.61 10.24
C SER A 83 24.64 20.81 9.53
N ILE A 84 23.36 21.02 9.82
CA ILE A 84 22.68 22.29 9.64
C ILE A 84 23.15 23.13 10.84
N PRO A 85 23.67 24.35 10.64
CA PRO A 85 23.97 25.24 11.76
C PRO A 85 22.71 25.37 12.60
N LYS A 86 22.80 25.18 13.93
CA LYS A 86 21.72 25.33 14.92
C LYS A 86 20.54 26.16 14.38
N LEU A 87 19.55 25.50 13.79
CA LEU A 87 18.20 26.03 13.74
C LEU A 87 17.49 25.32 14.87
N GLU A 88 17.27 26.12 15.90
CA GLU A 88 16.42 25.81 17.04
C GLU A 88 15.15 25.12 16.57
N SER A 89 14.74 24.14 17.35
CA SER A 89 13.42 23.55 17.35
C SER A 89 12.36 24.65 17.45
N ALA A 90 11.99 25.21 16.31
CA ALA A 90 10.81 26.03 16.21
C ALA A 90 9.65 25.06 15.93
N GLU A 91 9.06 24.56 17.01
CA GLU A 91 7.60 24.57 17.08
C GLU A 91 7.17 26.00 16.74
N GLN A 92 7.04 26.30 15.44
CA GLN A 92 6.38 27.50 14.98
C GLN A 92 4.90 27.30 15.25
N ILE A 93 4.53 27.52 16.52
CA ILE A 93 3.38 28.32 16.84
C ILE A 93 3.53 29.54 15.95
N ALA A 94 2.74 29.59 14.88
CA ALA A 94 2.65 30.75 14.03
C ALA A 94 2.23 31.91 14.95
N HIS A 95 3.21 32.69 15.39
CA HIS A 95 2.96 34.00 15.93
C HIS A 95 2.28 34.76 14.79
N GLU A 96 1.01 35.09 15.02
CA GLU A 96 0.28 36.13 14.28
C GLU A 96 0.98 37.46 14.56
N GLU A 97 2.18 37.66 14.04
CA GLU A 97 2.72 39.00 13.89
C GLU A 97 2.20 39.52 12.56
N GLU A 98 1.40 40.58 12.65
CA GLU A 98 1.00 41.45 11.55
C GLU A 98 2.26 42.10 10.96
N GLY A 99 3.01 41.32 10.18
CA GLY A 99 4.05 41.82 9.31
C GLY A 99 3.45 42.74 8.24
N PRO A 100 4.31 43.53 7.56
CA PRO A 100 3.86 44.44 6.51
C PRO A 100 2.95 43.72 5.51
N GLU A 101 1.94 44.43 5.01
CA GLU A 101 0.95 43.93 4.05
C GLU A 101 1.66 43.56 2.74
N ILE A 102 2.18 42.33 2.66
CA ILE A 102 2.88 41.82 1.51
C ILE A 102 1.84 41.47 0.44
N ASP A 103 1.97 42.06 -0.75
CA ASP A 103 1.20 41.63 -1.92
C ASP A 103 1.69 40.26 -2.39
N TYR A 104 1.14 39.20 -1.78
CA TYR A 104 1.44 37.81 -2.12
C TYR A 104 1.16 37.48 -3.58
N PHE A 105 0.25 38.22 -4.24
CA PHE A 105 -0.11 37.95 -5.62
C PHE A 105 1.05 38.22 -6.58
N GLN A 106 1.87 39.24 -6.30
CA GLN A 106 3.05 39.58 -7.12
C GLN A 106 4.25 38.66 -6.85
N GLN A 107 4.30 38.04 -5.67
CA GLN A 107 5.43 37.20 -5.27
C GLN A 107 5.27 35.73 -5.72
N LEU A 108 4.04 35.30 -5.98
CA LEU A 108 3.75 33.95 -6.42
C LEU A 108 3.83 33.83 -7.94
N THR A 109 4.48 32.76 -8.40
CA THR A 109 4.48 32.36 -9.81
C THR A 109 3.07 31.97 -10.27
N GLN A 110 2.82 32.06 -11.58
CA GLN A 110 1.55 31.63 -12.17
C GLN A 110 1.18 30.18 -11.80
N THR A 111 2.14 29.27 -11.77
CA THR A 111 1.92 27.88 -11.38
C THR A 111 1.47 27.76 -9.92
N GLN A 112 2.09 28.51 -9.01
CA GLN A 112 1.68 28.54 -7.59
C GLN A 112 0.29 29.13 -7.42
N LEU A 113 0.00 30.25 -8.10
CA LEU A 113 -1.33 30.86 -8.11
C LEU A 113 -2.39 29.90 -8.66
N ALA A 114 -2.07 29.17 -9.71
CA ALA A 114 -3.02 28.22 -10.29
C ALA A 114 -3.20 26.97 -9.44
N ILE A 115 -2.18 26.50 -8.72
CA ILE A 115 -2.31 25.47 -7.67
C ILE A 115 -3.20 26.00 -6.52
N MET A 116 -3.03 27.25 -6.13
CA MET A 116 -3.84 27.92 -5.10
C MET A 116 -5.32 28.00 -5.52
N GLY A 117 -5.58 28.41 -6.77
CA GLY A 117 -6.92 28.41 -7.36
C GLY A 117 -7.52 27.01 -7.48
N THR A 118 -6.70 26.01 -7.81
CA THR A 118 -7.13 24.60 -7.86
C THR A 118 -7.55 24.10 -6.48
N LEU A 119 -6.77 24.41 -5.45
CA LEU A 119 -7.12 24.08 -4.06
C LEU A 119 -8.42 24.75 -3.64
N LEU A 120 -8.59 26.05 -3.93
CA LEU A 120 -9.81 26.80 -3.65
C LEU A 120 -11.03 26.14 -4.32
N LYS A 121 -10.92 25.84 -5.62
CA LYS A 121 -11.97 25.15 -6.39
C LYS A 121 -12.35 23.81 -5.76
N LEU A 122 -11.37 22.99 -5.37
CA LEU A 122 -11.62 21.68 -4.75
C LEU A 122 -12.28 21.80 -3.37
N ILE A 123 -11.93 22.82 -2.58
CA ILE A 123 -12.59 23.11 -1.30
C ILE A 123 -14.05 23.50 -1.54
N MET A 124 -14.32 24.39 -2.49
CA MET A 124 -15.68 24.81 -2.83
C MET A 124 -16.56 23.65 -3.30
N ILE A 125 -16.03 22.76 -4.15
CA ILE A 125 -16.77 21.61 -4.70
C ILE A 125 -17.01 20.55 -3.61
N SER A 126 -15.97 20.17 -2.88
CA SER A 126 -16.05 19.06 -1.93
C SER A 126 -16.65 19.44 -0.57
N LYS A 127 -16.71 20.74 -0.26
CA LYS A 127 -17.02 21.30 1.07
C LYS A 127 -16.12 20.75 2.19
N LYS A 128 -14.94 20.21 1.83
CA LYS A 128 -13.95 19.68 2.79
C LYS A 128 -12.84 20.70 2.99
N LYS A 129 -12.49 20.94 4.26
CA LYS A 129 -11.37 21.83 4.62
C LYS A 129 -10.00 21.27 4.22
N TRP A 130 -9.84 19.95 4.24
CA TRP A 130 -8.60 19.27 3.90
C TRP A 130 -8.73 18.57 2.55
N ILE A 131 -7.88 18.95 1.60
CA ILE A 131 -7.81 18.38 0.26
C ILE A 131 -6.53 17.57 0.13
N SER A 132 -6.60 16.39 -0.48
CA SER A 132 -5.39 15.61 -0.72
C SER A 132 -4.54 16.25 -1.81
N VAL A 133 -3.21 16.26 -1.65
CA VAL A 133 -2.30 16.76 -2.71
C VAL A 133 -2.44 15.95 -3.99
N LYS A 134 -2.81 14.67 -3.88
CA LYS A 134 -3.17 13.82 -5.03
C LYS A 134 -4.39 14.37 -5.78
N SER A 135 -5.40 14.89 -5.09
CA SER A 135 -6.57 15.51 -5.72
C SER A 135 -6.18 16.79 -6.48
N ILE A 136 -5.30 17.61 -5.92
CA ILE A 136 -4.75 18.79 -6.61
C ILE A 136 -3.99 18.36 -7.86
N ALA A 137 -3.15 17.32 -7.74
CA ALA A 137 -2.40 16.77 -8.86
C ALA A 137 -3.31 16.31 -10.00
N ASN A 138 -4.35 15.55 -9.69
CA ASN A 138 -5.28 15.03 -10.69
C ASN A 138 -6.07 16.15 -11.39
N GLU A 139 -6.37 17.24 -10.69
CA GLU A 139 -7.12 18.36 -11.25
C GLU A 139 -6.23 19.29 -12.09
N TYR A 140 -4.97 19.48 -11.68
CA TYR A 140 -4.03 20.39 -12.33
C TYR A 140 -3.19 19.72 -13.43
N TYR A 141 -2.88 18.44 -13.27
CA TYR A 141 -2.12 17.61 -14.21
C TYR A 141 -2.92 16.34 -14.58
N PRO A 142 -4.05 16.45 -15.29
CA PRO A 142 -4.95 15.33 -15.54
C PRO A 142 -4.31 14.18 -16.33
N ASN A 143 -3.31 14.49 -17.16
CA ASN A 143 -2.64 13.53 -18.04
C ASN A 143 -1.37 12.91 -17.43
N ASN A 144 -1.00 13.28 -16.20
CA ASN A 144 0.24 12.83 -15.58
C ASN A 144 -0.07 11.98 -14.33
N ASP A 145 0.62 10.84 -14.18
CA ASP A 145 0.55 10.09 -12.92
C ASP A 145 1.10 10.95 -11.78
N TYR A 146 0.38 10.93 -10.65
CA TYR A 146 0.76 11.60 -9.41
C TYR A 146 2.22 11.34 -9.02
N ARG A 147 2.73 10.13 -9.26
CA ARG A 147 4.13 9.77 -8.95
C ARG A 147 5.15 10.67 -9.64
N ASN A 148 4.86 11.11 -10.86
CA ASN A 148 5.76 11.93 -11.67
C ASN A 148 5.71 13.41 -11.26
N VAL A 149 4.55 13.89 -10.80
CA VAL A 149 4.34 15.30 -10.42
C VAL A 149 4.47 15.56 -8.91
N LYS A 150 4.56 14.51 -8.09
CA LYS A 150 4.62 14.60 -6.62
C LYS A 150 5.76 15.51 -6.13
N GLY A 151 6.96 15.36 -6.69
CA GLY A 151 8.14 16.15 -6.29
C GLY A 151 7.92 17.64 -6.56
N ILE A 152 7.50 17.97 -7.77
CA ILE A 152 7.22 19.34 -8.23
C ILE A 152 6.09 19.97 -7.40
N LEU A 153 4.99 19.26 -7.19
CA LEU A 153 3.89 19.74 -6.33
C LEU A 153 4.35 19.97 -4.90
N SER A 154 5.22 19.12 -4.36
CA SER A 154 5.75 19.29 -3.01
C SER A 154 6.56 20.59 -2.89
N GLN A 155 7.34 20.94 -3.92
CA GLN A 155 8.10 22.19 -3.97
C GLN A 155 7.17 23.41 -4.03
N TYR A 156 6.22 23.43 -4.97
CA TYR A 156 5.30 24.57 -5.10
C TYR A 156 4.43 24.77 -3.85
N THR A 157 3.92 23.69 -3.28
CA THR A 157 3.17 23.75 -2.02
C THR A 157 4.07 24.01 -0.81
N GLY A 158 5.39 23.81 -0.92
CA GLY A 158 6.37 24.21 0.10
C GLY A 158 6.46 25.72 0.20
N ILE A 159 6.58 26.39 -0.94
CA ILE A 159 6.61 27.86 -1.01
C ILE A 159 5.29 28.46 -0.49
N LEU A 160 4.13 27.88 -0.86
CA LEU A 160 2.84 28.33 -0.32
C LEU A 160 2.71 28.14 1.21
N LEU A 161 3.43 27.16 1.78
CA LEU A 161 3.49 26.95 3.23
C LEU A 161 4.40 28.00 3.88
N GLU A 162 5.53 28.33 3.26
CA GLU A 162 6.45 29.39 3.73
C GLU A 162 5.76 30.76 3.78
N PHE A 163 4.91 31.08 2.78
CA PHE A 163 4.06 32.28 2.80
C PHE A 163 2.87 32.20 3.76
N ASN A 164 2.75 31.13 4.55
CA ASN A 164 1.64 30.90 5.47
C ASN A 164 0.26 30.97 4.77
N LEU A 165 0.16 30.61 3.48
CA LEU A 165 -1.11 30.59 2.73
C LEU A 165 -1.81 29.23 2.85
N ILE A 166 -1.04 28.17 3.03
CA ILE A 166 -1.56 26.82 3.25
C ILE A 166 -0.90 26.18 4.45
N LYS A 167 -1.56 25.14 4.98
CA LYS A 167 -1.00 24.21 5.96
C LYS A 167 -1.02 22.80 5.41
N LYS A 168 -0.02 22.00 5.79
CA LYS A 168 0.13 20.61 5.39
C LYS A 168 -0.05 19.67 6.59
N LYS A 169 -0.60 18.49 6.34
CA LYS A 169 -0.53 17.36 7.27
C LYS A 169 -0.40 16.05 6.48
N THR A 170 0.23 15.06 7.09
CA THR A 170 0.33 13.71 6.53
C THR A 170 -0.53 12.77 7.35
N ILE A 171 -1.39 11.98 6.68
CA ILE A 171 -2.19 10.93 7.31
C ILE A 171 -1.91 9.64 6.54
N GLY A 172 -1.24 8.69 7.20
CA GLY A 172 -0.75 7.47 6.55
C GLY A 172 0.22 7.80 5.41
N LEU A 173 -0.09 7.31 4.21
CA LEU A 173 0.74 7.53 3.00
C LEU A 173 0.30 8.75 2.17
N LEU A 174 -0.69 9.52 2.64
CA LEU A 174 -1.28 10.63 1.89
C LEU A 174 -0.99 11.98 2.56
N MET A 175 -0.61 12.96 1.73
CA MET A 175 -0.44 14.34 2.14
C MET A 175 -1.72 15.13 1.86
N TYR A 176 -2.13 15.94 2.84
CA TYR A 176 -3.29 16.80 2.78
C TYR A 176 -2.88 18.26 2.99
N THR A 177 -3.57 19.15 2.30
CA THR A 177 -3.40 20.60 2.36
C THR A 177 -4.73 21.26 2.71
N ALA A 178 -4.66 22.35 3.47
CA ALA A 178 -5.79 23.20 3.79
C ALA A 178 -5.35 24.67 3.77
N LEU A 179 -6.31 25.59 3.63
CA LEU A 179 -6.03 27.03 3.77
C LEU A 179 -5.76 27.38 5.25
N THR A 180 -4.87 28.34 5.45
CA THR A 180 -4.70 29.09 6.70
C THR A 180 -5.69 30.26 6.72
N GLN A 181 -5.74 31.03 7.82
CA GLN A 181 -6.56 32.24 7.84
C GLN A 181 -6.09 33.25 6.78
N THR A 182 -4.77 33.44 6.64
CA THR A 182 -4.16 34.30 5.63
C THR A 182 -4.49 33.82 4.22
N GLY A 183 -4.39 32.50 3.96
CA GLY A 183 -4.78 31.93 2.68
C GLY A 183 -6.27 32.09 2.38
N GLU A 184 -7.15 31.97 3.38
CA GLU A 184 -8.58 32.22 3.22
C GLU A 184 -8.87 33.69 2.85
N LYS A 185 -8.20 34.66 3.48
CA LYS A 185 -8.31 36.10 3.12
C LYS A 185 -7.80 36.35 1.70
N PHE A 186 -6.60 35.90 1.40
CA PHE A 186 -5.98 36.01 0.07
C PHE A 186 -6.88 35.43 -1.02
N CYS A 187 -7.43 34.23 -0.81
CA CYS A 187 -8.34 33.59 -1.75
C CYS A 187 -9.66 34.34 -1.92
N LYS A 188 -10.19 34.99 -0.87
CA LYS A 188 -11.41 35.80 -0.97
C LYS A 188 -11.18 37.03 -1.85
N GLU A 189 -10.10 37.76 -1.57
CA GLU A 189 -9.72 38.99 -2.29
C GLU A 189 -9.39 38.73 -3.77
N ASN A 190 -8.81 37.57 -4.07
CA ASN A 190 -8.33 37.23 -5.42
C ASN A 190 -9.11 36.09 -6.09
N SER A 191 -10.29 35.76 -5.58
CA SER A 191 -11.06 34.56 -6.01
C SER A 191 -11.30 34.51 -7.52
N GLU A 192 -11.74 35.61 -8.13
CA GLU A 192 -12.04 35.67 -9.58
C GLU A 192 -10.78 35.43 -10.43
N LYS A 193 -9.67 36.09 -10.08
CA LYS A 193 -8.38 35.94 -10.76
C LYS A 193 -7.83 34.52 -10.63
N LEU A 194 -7.94 33.93 -9.45
CA LEU A 194 -7.48 32.56 -9.21
C LEU A 194 -8.31 31.55 -10.02
N LEU A 195 -9.62 31.75 -10.11
CA LEU A 195 -10.51 30.86 -10.85
C LEU A 195 -10.38 31.02 -12.37
N SER A 196 -10.04 32.21 -12.89
CA SER A 196 -9.77 32.39 -14.32
C SER A 196 -8.51 31.64 -14.75
N LEU A 197 -7.42 31.72 -13.96
CA LEU A 197 -6.17 31.00 -14.24
C LEU A 197 -6.39 29.48 -14.34
N VAL A 198 -7.25 28.90 -13.51
CA VAL A 198 -7.57 27.47 -13.55
C VAL A 198 -8.36 27.11 -14.82
N LYS A 199 -9.16 28.03 -15.37
CA LYS A 199 -9.90 27.80 -16.63
C LYS A 199 -8.96 27.88 -17.83
N ASP A 200 -8.07 28.88 -17.86
CA ASP A 200 -7.15 29.12 -18.98
C ASP A 200 -6.13 27.98 -19.15
N LEU A 201 -5.74 27.33 -18.05
CA LEU A 201 -4.86 26.16 -18.11
C LEU A 201 -5.56 24.91 -18.69
N LYS A 202 -6.88 24.79 -18.54
CA LYS A 202 -7.63 23.66 -19.11
C LYS A 202 -7.86 23.81 -20.60
N SER A 203 -7.96 25.04 -21.14
CA SER A 203 -8.12 25.23 -22.58
C SER A 203 -6.85 24.90 -23.37
N HIS A 204 -5.67 25.05 -22.77
CA HIS A 204 -4.38 24.79 -23.43
C HIS A 204 -3.90 23.33 -23.37
N GLN A 205 -4.63 22.44 -22.67
CA GLN A 205 -4.28 21.02 -22.56
C GLN A 205 -5.15 20.09 -23.42
N VAL A 206 -6.00 20.65 -24.30
CA VAL A 206 -6.92 19.89 -25.18
C VAL A 206 -6.44 19.87 -26.64
N ASP A 207 -5.29 20.48 -26.94
CA ASP A 207 -4.61 20.39 -28.23
C ASP A 207 -3.41 19.42 -28.15
#